data_AF-A0A9E0E4L5-F1
#
_entry.id   AF-A0A9E0E4L5-F1
#
_cell.length_a   1.000
_cell.length_b   1.000
_cell.length_c   1.000
_cell.angle_alpha   90.00
_cell.angle_beta   90.00
_cell.angle_gamma   90.00
#
_symmetry.space_group_name_H-M   'P 1'
#
loop_
_entity.id
_entity.type
_entity.pdbx_description
1 polymer ?
#
loop_
_entity_poly.entity_id
_entity_poly.type
_entity_poly.pdbx_seq_one_letter_code
_entity_poly.pdbx_strand_id
1 'polypeptide(L)'
;MKKGSVYEGKVEKVDFPNKATVWVTDEDGQKEKAIVKNAIPGQTVRFCVNKKRKGHCEGRLMEVVEKSPLETNPACPHFGKCGGCTYQTVAYEEQLKIKSAQVEKLLSEVVSGELPFEGIIGSPVTEEYRNKMEFSFGDEYKDGPLALGLHKRNSMYDIVPVTECKIIDEDYRKILTCVQDYAIEKELPFQHKLSHEGYLRHLLVRKSVKTGQILVDIVTTTQIEHDFTELVNRLTSIEYKGTLTGVLHTFNDSLADAVINEKTELLYGQDYIEEELLGLRFKITPFSFFQT
;
A
#
# COMPACT_ATOMS: atom_id res chain seq x y z
N MET A 1 -6.40 29.78 12.62
CA MET A 1 -5.78 29.02 11.51
C MET A 1 -6.34 29.44 10.14
N LYS A 2 -5.46 29.65 9.15
CA LYS A 2 -5.77 30.11 7.78
C LYS A 2 -5.48 29.03 6.72
N LYS A 3 -6.32 28.93 5.68
CA LYS A 3 -6.10 28.02 4.54
C LYS A 3 -4.81 28.38 3.79
N GLY A 4 -4.03 27.38 3.43
CA GLY A 4 -2.72 27.51 2.76
C GLY A 4 -1.55 27.72 3.73
N SER A 5 -1.82 28.09 4.98
CA SER A 5 -0.78 28.28 5.99
C SER A 5 -0.35 26.95 6.62
N VAL A 6 0.90 26.92 7.07
CA VAL A 6 1.52 25.79 7.76
C VAL A 6 1.45 26.04 9.26
N TYR A 7 1.08 25.01 10.02
CA TYR A 7 1.03 25.02 11.47
C TYR A 7 1.72 23.77 12.02
N GLU A 8 2.17 23.89 13.26
CA GLU A 8 2.68 22.78 14.05
C GLU A 8 1.76 22.55 15.24
N GLY A 9 1.49 21.30 15.58
CA GLY A 9 0.59 20.98 16.69
C GLY A 9 0.73 19.56 17.18
N LYS A 10 0.20 19.31 18.38
CA LYS A 10 0.28 18.01 19.06
C LYS A 10 -0.94 17.16 18.76
N VAL A 11 -0.71 15.90 18.42
CA VAL A 11 -1.76 14.91 18.19
C VAL A 11 -2.26 14.38 19.53
N GLU A 12 -3.55 14.56 19.80
CA GLU A 12 -4.20 14.05 21.01
C GLU A 12 -4.74 12.63 20.81
N LYS A 13 -5.50 12.41 19.74
CA LYS A 13 -6.18 11.14 19.47
C LYS A 13 -6.40 10.92 17.98
N VAL A 14 -6.74 9.69 17.60
CA VAL A 14 -7.03 9.31 16.22
C VAL A 14 -8.37 8.61 16.12
N ASP A 15 -9.27 9.19 15.33
CA ASP A 15 -10.58 8.63 15.00
C ASP A 15 -10.56 7.92 13.63
N PHE A 16 -11.53 7.05 13.37
CA PHE A 16 -11.63 6.34 12.08
C PHE A 16 -12.05 7.26 10.91
N PRO A 17 -11.51 7.06 9.68
CA PRO A 17 -10.29 6.32 9.34
C PRO A 17 -9.06 7.25 9.44
N ASN A 18 -8.18 6.98 10.40
CA ASN A 18 -6.90 7.67 10.63
C ASN A 18 -6.97 9.21 10.68
N LYS A 19 -8.05 9.76 11.24
CA LYS A 19 -8.26 11.19 11.44
C LYS A 19 -7.71 11.61 12.79
N ALA A 20 -6.49 12.14 12.78
CA ALA A 20 -5.84 12.64 13.99
C ALA A 20 -6.42 14.01 14.37
N THR A 21 -6.82 14.16 15.64
CA THR A 21 -7.13 15.47 16.24
C THR A 21 -5.84 16.12 16.69
N VAL A 22 -5.51 17.26 16.07
CA VAL A 22 -4.30 18.03 16.32
C VAL A 22 -4.67 19.35 16.97
N TRP A 23 -4.02 19.67 18.09
CA TRP A 23 -4.17 20.94 18.78
C TRP A 23 -3.00 21.85 18.46
N VAL A 24 -3.30 23.03 17.93
CA VAL A 24 -2.34 24.11 17.68
C VAL A 24 -2.57 25.17 18.75
N THR A 25 -1.50 25.58 19.44
CA THR A 25 -1.54 26.70 20.38
C THR A 25 -1.00 27.93 19.64
N ASP A 26 -1.75 29.02 19.61
CA ASP A 26 -1.28 30.29 19.05
C ASP A 26 -0.45 31.11 20.06
N GLU A 27 0.05 32.27 19.62
CA GLU A 27 0.88 33.17 20.42
C GLU A 27 0.15 33.72 21.65
N ASP A 28 -1.18 33.80 21.61
CA ASP A 28 -2.04 34.24 22.70
C ASP A 28 -2.42 33.08 23.65
N GLY A 29 -1.92 31.87 23.40
CA GLY A 29 -2.19 30.67 24.19
C GLY A 29 -3.55 30.00 23.90
N GLN A 30 -4.29 30.47 22.91
CA GLN A 30 -5.55 29.88 22.49
C GLN A 30 -5.30 28.61 21.67
N LYS A 31 -6.06 27.55 22.01
CA LYS A 31 -5.98 26.26 21.33
C LYS A 31 -7.00 26.17 20.21
N GLU A 32 -6.52 26.02 18.98
CA GLU A 32 -7.37 25.69 17.83
C GLU A 32 -7.22 24.21 17.44
N LYS A 33 -8.35 23.58 17.09
CA LYS A 33 -8.41 22.18 16.64
C LYS A 33 -8.29 22.05 15.12
N ALA A 34 -7.46 21.12 14.66
CA ALA A 34 -7.40 20.65 13.27
C ALA A 34 -7.54 19.13 13.18
N ILE A 35 -8.02 18.64 12.04
CA ILE A 35 -8.02 17.23 11.67
C ILE A 35 -6.93 17.00 10.63
N VAL A 36 -5.98 16.11 10.94
CA VAL A 36 -4.87 15.75 10.05
C VAL A 36 -4.87 14.24 9.87
N LYS A 37 -4.82 13.76 8.63
CA LYS A 37 -4.75 12.31 8.37
C LYS A 37 -3.32 11.79 8.51
N ASN A 38 -3.20 10.49 8.83
CA ASN A 38 -1.93 9.74 8.86
C ASN A 38 -0.94 10.16 9.95
N ALA A 39 -1.44 10.68 11.07
CA ALA A 39 -0.67 10.92 12.28
C ALA A 39 -1.21 10.03 13.42
N ILE A 40 -0.40 9.80 14.45
CA ILE A 40 -0.73 8.94 15.59
C ILE A 40 -0.71 9.74 16.90
N PRO A 41 -1.42 9.27 17.96
CA PRO A 41 -1.46 9.97 19.26
C PRO A 41 -0.06 10.21 19.82
N GLY A 42 0.19 11.40 20.37
CA GLY A 42 1.46 11.76 20.99
C GLY A 42 2.48 12.42 20.05
N GLN A 43 2.31 12.33 18.72
CA GLN A 43 3.20 13.02 17.78
C GLN A 43 3.04 14.54 17.83
N THR A 44 4.11 15.26 17.53
CA THR A 44 4.04 16.66 17.08
C THR A 44 4.17 16.68 15.57
N VAL A 45 3.20 17.27 14.88
CA VAL A 45 3.12 17.24 13.40
C VAL A 45 3.06 18.64 12.81
N ARG A 46 3.72 18.79 11.66
CA ARG A 46 3.60 19.96 10.80
C ARG A 46 2.62 19.65 9.69
N PHE A 47 1.65 20.53 9.46
CA PHE A 47 0.61 20.33 8.46
C PHE A 47 0.23 21.63 7.75
N CYS A 48 -0.20 21.52 6.50
CA CYS A 48 -0.73 22.63 5.71
C CYS A 48 -2.26 22.58 5.70
N VAL A 49 -2.92 23.67 6.08
CA VAL A 49 -4.39 23.74 6.09
C VAL A 49 -4.93 23.74 4.67
N ASN A 50 -5.67 22.70 4.30
CA ASN A 50 -6.30 22.59 2.97
C ASN A 50 -7.77 23.05 2.98
N LYS A 51 -8.45 22.98 4.13
CA LYS A 51 -9.87 23.33 4.27
C LYS A 51 -10.13 23.99 5.63
N LYS A 52 -10.75 25.16 5.61
CA LYS A 52 -11.21 25.89 6.81
C LYS A 52 -12.68 26.29 6.62
N ARG A 53 -13.52 25.90 7.57
CA ARG A 53 -14.93 26.29 7.73
C ARG A 53 -15.19 26.63 9.20
N LYS A 54 -16.33 27.24 9.53
CA LYS A 54 -16.70 27.53 10.92
C LYS A 54 -16.70 26.23 11.73
N GLY A 55 -15.88 26.17 12.79
CA GLY A 55 -15.74 25.00 13.66
C GLY A 55 -15.01 23.79 13.06
N HIS A 56 -14.50 23.88 11.83
CA HIS A 56 -13.90 22.73 11.14
C HIS A 56 -12.63 23.13 10.36
N CYS A 57 -11.52 22.45 10.65
CA CYS A 57 -10.24 22.69 10.02
C CYS A 57 -9.62 21.33 9.65
N GLU A 58 -9.27 21.15 8.37
CA GLU A 58 -8.53 19.98 7.89
C GLU A 58 -7.16 20.42 7.37
N GLY A 59 -6.16 19.56 7.62
CA GLY A 59 -4.78 19.75 7.21
C GLY A 59 -4.22 18.54 6.49
N ARG A 60 -3.35 18.80 5.52
CA ARG A 60 -2.48 17.79 4.91
C ARG A 60 -1.20 17.68 5.74
N LEU A 61 -0.93 16.49 6.25
CA LEU A 61 0.33 16.19 6.95
C LEU A 61 1.51 16.49 6.01
N MET A 62 2.44 17.29 6.49
CA MET A 62 3.70 17.59 5.81
C MET A 62 4.82 16.74 6.40
N GLU A 63 4.91 16.70 7.73
CA GLU A 63 6.03 16.11 8.45
C GLU A 63 5.61 15.73 9.88
N VAL A 64 6.23 14.68 10.41
CA VAL A 64 6.21 14.37 11.84
C VAL A 64 7.47 14.99 12.44
N VAL A 65 7.30 16.05 13.22
CA VAL A 65 8.39 16.83 13.83
C VAL A 65 8.94 16.12 15.06
N GLU A 66 8.03 15.51 15.84
CA GLU A 66 8.37 14.72 17.02
C GLU A 66 7.59 13.41 16.99
N LYS A 67 8.31 12.29 17.16
CA LYS A 67 7.70 10.96 17.21
C LYS A 67 6.87 10.79 18.48
N SER A 68 5.83 9.97 18.39
CA SER A 68 5.11 9.54 19.57
C SER A 68 5.99 8.61 20.42
N PRO A 69 5.87 8.65 21.76
CA PRO A 69 6.46 7.62 22.63
C PRO A 69 6.01 6.19 22.31
N LEU A 70 4.88 6.03 21.60
CA LEU A 70 4.38 4.73 21.15
C LEU A 70 5.18 4.16 19.97
N GLU A 71 6.03 4.97 19.32
CA GLU A 71 6.81 4.57 18.14
C GLU A 71 8.10 3.85 18.51
N THR A 72 7.99 2.65 19.05
CA THR A 72 9.13 1.85 19.52
C THR A 72 9.68 0.87 18.49
N ASN A 73 8.95 0.60 17.41
CA ASN A 73 9.36 -0.38 16.40
C ASN A 73 10.26 0.24 15.32
N PRO A 74 11.19 -0.55 14.75
CA PRO A 74 12.00 -0.10 13.62
C PRO A 74 11.11 0.23 12.41
N ALA A 75 11.43 1.33 11.74
CA ALA A 75 10.72 1.74 10.54
C ALA A 75 11.18 0.91 9.32
N CYS A 76 10.25 0.53 8.44
CA CYS A 76 10.59 0.10 7.09
C CYS A 76 11.37 1.23 6.37
N PRO A 77 12.32 0.90 5.47
CA PRO A 77 13.01 1.90 4.65
C PRO A 77 12.06 2.82 3.85
N HIS A 78 10.86 2.33 3.55
CA HIS A 78 9.82 3.06 2.81
C HIS A 78 8.75 3.71 3.70
N PHE A 79 8.86 3.60 5.03
CA PHE A 79 7.86 4.16 5.95
C PHE A 79 7.70 5.66 5.75
N GLY A 80 6.45 6.13 5.74
CA GLY A 80 6.13 7.53 5.46
C GLY A 80 6.14 7.91 3.97
N LYS A 81 6.89 7.18 3.13
CA LYS A 81 6.98 7.42 1.68
C LYS A 81 5.83 6.77 0.92
N CYS A 82 5.55 5.49 1.17
CA CYS A 82 4.43 4.77 0.55
C CYS A 82 3.13 4.87 1.39
N GLY A 83 1.98 4.63 0.76
CA GLY A 83 0.65 4.91 1.30
C GLY A 83 0.07 3.89 2.30
N GLY A 84 0.65 2.70 2.47
CA GLY A 84 -0.04 1.57 3.11
C GLY A 84 0.04 1.50 4.64
N CYS A 85 1.25 1.58 5.22
CA CYS A 85 1.48 1.19 6.62
C CYS A 85 1.53 2.40 7.55
N THR A 86 0.39 2.89 8.04
CA THR A 86 0.35 4.08 8.95
C THR A 86 0.94 3.80 10.33
N TYR A 87 0.72 2.60 10.88
CA TYR A 87 1.04 2.27 12.28
C TYR A 87 2.31 1.44 12.46
N GLN A 88 3.12 1.23 11.40
CA GLN A 88 4.22 0.27 11.44
C GLN A 88 5.25 0.54 12.56
N THR A 89 5.54 1.81 12.85
CA THR A 89 6.48 2.19 13.91
C THR A 89 5.90 2.03 15.31
N VAL A 90 4.59 1.82 15.46
CA VAL A 90 3.91 1.65 16.75
C VAL A 90 4.03 0.20 17.22
N ALA A 91 4.32 -0.01 18.51
CA ALA A 91 4.29 -1.33 19.14
C ALA A 91 2.99 -2.07 18.83
N TYR A 92 3.04 -3.37 18.54
CA TYR A 92 1.90 -4.09 17.98
C TYR A 92 0.68 -4.08 18.92
N GLU A 93 0.91 -4.23 20.22
CA GLU A 93 -0.11 -4.17 21.27
C GLU A 93 -0.79 -2.80 21.32
N GLU A 94 -0.04 -1.72 21.09
CA GLU A 94 -0.57 -0.37 20.99
C GLU A 94 -1.37 -0.17 19.71
N GLN A 95 -0.99 -0.81 18.59
CA GLN A 95 -1.83 -0.84 17.39
C GLN A 95 -3.19 -1.49 17.66
N LEU A 96 -3.22 -2.60 18.41
CA LEU A 96 -4.45 -3.29 18.79
C LEU A 96 -5.31 -2.39 19.68
N LYS A 97 -4.73 -1.73 20.69
CA LYS A 97 -5.45 -0.78 21.55
C LYS A 97 -6.04 0.40 20.77
N ILE A 98 -5.28 1.00 19.85
CA ILE A 98 -5.75 2.10 19.01
C ILE A 98 -6.94 1.66 18.16
N LYS A 99 -6.83 0.52 17.48
CA LYS A 99 -7.92 -0.02 16.64
C LYS A 99 -9.13 -0.41 17.49
N SER A 100 -8.91 -0.99 18.67
CA SER A 100 -9.94 -1.40 19.61
C SER A 100 -10.78 -0.20 20.05
N ALA A 101 -10.13 0.88 20.47
CA ALA A 101 -10.78 2.13 20.84
C ALA A 101 -11.56 2.76 19.67
N GLN A 102 -11.05 2.66 18.44
CA GLN A 102 -11.75 3.16 17.25
C GLN A 102 -13.04 2.38 16.98
N VAL A 103 -12.99 1.04 17.03
CA VAL A 103 -14.15 0.17 16.81
C VAL A 103 -15.19 0.37 17.91
N GLU A 104 -14.77 0.33 19.17
CA GLU A 104 -15.65 0.54 20.32
C GLU A 104 -16.37 1.89 20.23
N LYS A 105 -15.65 2.96 19.91
CA LYS A 105 -16.25 4.28 19.72
C LYS A 105 -17.30 4.27 18.61
N LEU A 106 -16.99 3.73 17.43
CA LEU A 106 -17.92 3.66 16.31
C LEU A 106 -19.20 2.89 16.66
N LEU A 107 -19.07 1.77 17.39
CA LEU A 107 -20.20 0.95 17.80
C LEU A 107 -21.02 1.62 18.91
N SER A 108 -20.37 2.26 19.89
CA SER A 108 -21.05 2.93 21.00
C SER A 108 -21.95 4.09 20.57
N GLU A 109 -21.68 4.70 19.41
CA GLU A 109 -22.50 5.78 18.86
C GLU A 109 -23.82 5.29 18.23
N VAL A 110 -23.94 3.99 17.94
CA VAL A 110 -25.09 3.42 17.20
C VAL A 110 -25.79 2.26 17.92
N VAL A 111 -25.09 1.52 18.79
CA VAL A 111 -25.66 0.42 19.55
C VAL A 111 -26.38 0.96 20.78
N SER A 112 -27.65 0.63 20.92
CA SER A 112 -28.44 0.93 22.12
C SER A 112 -28.35 -0.24 23.09
N GLY A 113 -27.94 0.02 24.33
CA GLY A 113 -27.80 -1.01 25.37
C GLY A 113 -26.36 -1.51 25.54
N GLU A 114 -26.20 -2.71 26.07
CA GLU A 114 -24.89 -3.31 26.33
C GLU A 114 -24.21 -3.72 25.02
N LEU A 115 -22.92 -3.36 24.88
CA LEU A 115 -22.07 -3.75 23.76
C LEU A 115 -21.11 -4.85 24.25
N PRO A 116 -21.35 -6.14 23.95
CA PRO A 116 -20.44 -7.22 24.31
C PRO A 116 -19.23 -7.21 23.36
N PHE A 117 -18.29 -6.29 23.59
CA PHE A 117 -17.10 -6.14 22.79
C PHE A 117 -15.96 -7.02 23.33
N GLU A 118 -15.62 -8.07 22.58
CA GLU A 118 -14.58 -9.04 22.95
C GLU A 118 -13.15 -8.55 22.65
N GLY A 119 -13.00 -7.35 22.07
CA GLY A 119 -11.72 -6.79 21.65
C GLY A 119 -11.32 -7.17 20.23
N ILE A 120 -10.05 -6.90 19.88
CA ILE A 120 -9.48 -7.21 18.57
C ILE A 120 -8.51 -8.37 18.70
N ILE A 121 -8.73 -9.40 17.88
CA ILE A 121 -7.81 -10.52 17.75
C ILE A 121 -6.62 -10.07 16.90
N GLY A 122 -5.42 -10.18 17.46
CA GLY A 122 -4.17 -9.92 16.74
C GLY A 122 -3.89 -10.97 15.68
N SER A 123 -3.28 -10.54 14.57
CA SER A 123 -2.68 -11.44 13.59
C SER A 123 -1.53 -12.22 14.23
N PRO A 124 -1.39 -13.53 13.96
CA PRO A 124 -0.23 -14.31 14.41
C PRO A 124 1.07 -13.88 13.72
N VAL A 125 0.98 -13.16 12.61
CA VAL A 125 2.13 -12.71 11.80
C VAL A 125 1.98 -11.21 11.50
N THR A 126 3.03 -10.43 11.75
CA THR A 126 3.03 -8.96 11.66
C THR A 126 3.93 -8.40 10.56
N GLU A 127 4.77 -9.25 9.96
CA GLU A 127 5.65 -8.95 8.84
C GLU A 127 5.49 -10.03 7.76
N GLU A 128 5.77 -9.69 6.50
CA GLU A 128 5.68 -10.63 5.36
C GLU A 128 4.33 -11.38 5.22
N TYR A 129 3.26 -10.83 5.80
CA TYR A 129 1.95 -11.49 5.86
C TYR A 129 1.16 -11.42 4.56
N ARG A 130 1.51 -10.50 3.65
CA ARG A 130 0.66 -10.14 2.52
C ARG A 130 0.85 -11.11 1.35
N ASN A 131 -0.22 -11.79 0.97
CA ASN A 131 -0.22 -12.84 -0.06
C ASN A 131 -0.66 -12.38 -1.47
N LYS A 132 -0.98 -11.09 -1.62
CA LYS A 132 -1.29 -10.44 -2.90
C LYS A 132 -0.77 -9.01 -2.92
N MET A 133 -0.04 -8.70 -3.97
CA MET A 133 0.44 -7.35 -4.27
C MET A 133 0.10 -6.95 -5.69
N GLU A 134 -0.23 -5.68 -5.85
CA GLU A 134 -0.34 -4.99 -7.13
C GLU A 134 0.65 -3.82 -7.06
N PHE A 135 1.68 -3.89 -7.88
CA PHE A 135 2.68 -2.83 -8.04
C PHE A 135 2.39 -2.06 -9.33
N SER A 136 2.66 -0.76 -9.34
CA SER A 136 2.51 0.09 -10.51
C SER A 136 3.87 0.40 -11.10
N PHE A 137 3.94 0.38 -12.44
CA PHE A 137 5.04 1.00 -13.16
C PHE A 137 4.81 2.51 -13.25
N GLY A 138 5.88 3.28 -13.20
CA GLY A 138 5.84 4.73 -13.31
C GLY A 138 7.22 5.34 -13.17
N ASP A 139 7.28 6.64 -12.91
CA ASP A 139 8.50 7.36 -12.59
C ASP A 139 8.61 7.64 -11.08
N GLU A 140 9.83 7.70 -10.53
CA GLU A 140 10.02 8.02 -9.10
C GLU A 140 9.58 9.45 -8.74
N TYR A 141 9.67 10.31 -9.73
CA TYR A 141 9.24 11.69 -9.78
C TYR A 141 9.06 12.04 -11.25
N LYS A 142 8.32 13.10 -11.55
CA LYS A 142 8.07 13.54 -12.92
C LYS A 142 9.34 13.53 -13.80
N ASP A 143 9.30 12.76 -14.89
CA ASP A 143 10.38 12.61 -15.87
C ASP A 143 11.67 11.96 -15.29
N GLY A 144 11.53 11.24 -14.18
CA GLY A 144 12.60 10.51 -13.50
C GLY A 144 12.80 9.08 -14.02
N PRO A 145 13.64 8.27 -13.34
CA PRO A 145 13.87 6.89 -13.72
C PRO A 145 12.59 6.03 -13.59
N LEU A 146 12.50 4.99 -14.42
CA LEU A 146 11.45 3.97 -14.30
C LEU A 146 11.55 3.30 -12.93
N ALA A 147 10.40 3.21 -12.27
CA ALA A 147 10.22 2.57 -10.99
C ALA A 147 9.07 1.58 -11.05
N LEU A 148 9.23 0.48 -10.31
CA LEU A 148 8.17 -0.49 -10.07
C LEU A 148 7.90 -0.59 -8.58
N GLY A 149 6.69 -0.22 -8.16
CA GLY A 149 6.40 -0.19 -6.74
C GLY A 149 5.02 0.35 -6.38
N LEU A 150 4.95 1.22 -5.37
CA LEU A 150 3.69 1.74 -4.83
C LEU A 150 3.61 3.25 -4.97
N HIS A 151 2.41 3.77 -5.14
CA HIS A 151 2.20 5.22 -5.15
C HIS A 151 2.76 5.91 -3.91
N LYS A 152 3.49 6.99 -4.16
CA LYS A 152 3.96 7.89 -3.12
C LYS A 152 2.78 8.48 -2.37
N ARG A 153 2.91 8.61 -1.06
CA ARG A 153 1.84 9.12 -0.20
C ARG A 153 1.38 10.49 -0.69
N ASN A 154 0.07 10.64 -0.89
CA ASN A 154 -0.58 11.84 -1.44
C ASN A 154 -0.22 12.18 -2.90
N SER A 155 0.38 11.25 -3.65
CA SER A 155 0.60 11.36 -5.09
C SER A 155 -0.03 10.16 -5.79
N MET A 156 -0.63 10.38 -6.96
CA MET A 156 -1.16 9.31 -7.81
C MET A 156 -0.25 9.07 -9.03
N TYR A 157 0.85 9.82 -9.14
CA TYR A 157 1.75 9.80 -10.29
C TYR A 157 3.07 9.14 -9.88
N ASP A 158 3.72 9.69 -8.85
CA ASP A 158 5.04 9.23 -8.43
C ASP A 158 4.98 7.83 -7.79
N ILE A 159 5.94 6.97 -8.17
CA ILE A 159 6.10 5.63 -7.65
C ILE A 159 7.29 5.60 -6.68
N VAL A 160 7.09 4.97 -5.52
CA VAL A 160 8.16 4.60 -4.62
C VAL A 160 8.57 3.16 -4.97
N PRO A 161 9.81 2.91 -5.41
CA PRO A 161 10.34 1.55 -5.52
C PRO A 161 10.29 0.89 -4.14
N VAL A 162 9.74 -0.31 -4.05
CA VAL A 162 9.53 -1.02 -2.78
C VAL A 162 10.17 -2.41 -2.75
N THR A 163 11.38 -2.51 -3.29
CA THR A 163 12.19 -3.74 -3.31
C THR A 163 12.59 -4.24 -1.92
N GLU A 164 12.41 -3.43 -0.86
CA GLU A 164 12.66 -3.81 0.54
C GLU A 164 11.39 -3.80 1.40
N CYS A 165 10.22 -3.90 0.77
CA CYS A 165 8.95 -3.90 1.49
C CYS A 165 8.87 -5.03 2.53
N LYS A 166 8.52 -4.67 3.77
CA LYS A 166 8.49 -5.57 4.94
C LYS A 166 7.18 -6.36 5.12
N ILE A 167 6.14 -6.05 4.35
CA ILE A 167 4.85 -6.77 4.45
C ILE A 167 4.70 -7.88 3.41
N ILE A 168 5.68 -8.04 2.52
CA ILE A 168 5.68 -9.03 1.45
C ILE A 168 6.87 -9.98 1.67
N ASP A 169 6.72 -11.23 1.27
CA ASP A 169 7.77 -12.25 1.35
C ASP A 169 8.96 -11.93 0.42
N GLU A 170 10.13 -12.48 0.72
CA GLU A 170 11.35 -12.36 -0.07
C GLU A 170 11.19 -12.69 -1.56
N ASP A 171 10.37 -13.68 -1.90
CA ASP A 171 10.12 -14.07 -3.28
C ASP A 171 9.47 -12.93 -4.08
N TYR A 172 8.59 -12.13 -3.45
CA TYR A 172 8.06 -10.93 -4.09
C TYR A 172 9.15 -9.92 -4.41
N ARG A 173 10.08 -9.71 -3.47
CA ARG A 173 11.17 -8.75 -3.65
C ARG A 173 12.09 -9.17 -4.80
N LYS A 174 12.41 -10.46 -4.89
CA LYS A 174 13.17 -11.04 -6.01
C LYS A 174 12.45 -10.83 -7.35
N ILE A 175 11.14 -11.10 -7.40
CA ILE A 175 10.32 -10.89 -8.61
C ILE A 175 10.29 -9.40 -8.99
N LEU A 176 10.06 -8.52 -8.03
CA LEU A 176 9.98 -7.08 -8.25
C LEU A 176 11.28 -6.54 -8.86
N THR A 177 12.42 -6.89 -8.26
CA THR A 177 13.74 -6.50 -8.77
C THR A 177 13.97 -7.06 -10.18
N CYS A 178 13.72 -8.35 -10.40
CA CYS A 178 13.91 -8.97 -11.72
C CYS A 178 13.07 -8.30 -12.82
N VAL A 179 11.80 -7.99 -12.55
CA VAL A 179 10.90 -7.35 -13.52
C VAL A 179 11.30 -5.90 -13.76
N GLN A 180 11.69 -5.17 -12.71
CA GLN A 180 12.15 -3.79 -12.86
C GLN A 180 13.43 -3.71 -13.69
N ASP A 181 14.43 -4.52 -13.37
CA ASP A 181 15.71 -4.53 -14.09
C ASP A 181 15.51 -4.92 -15.55
N TYR A 182 14.67 -5.93 -15.82
CA TYR A 182 14.29 -6.30 -17.18
C TYR A 182 13.62 -5.15 -17.95
N ALA A 183 12.66 -4.46 -17.34
CA ALA A 183 11.97 -3.34 -17.98
C ALA A 183 12.92 -2.18 -18.32
N ILE A 184 13.88 -1.90 -17.44
CA ILE A 184 14.93 -0.89 -17.66
C ILE A 184 15.86 -1.33 -18.79
N GLU A 185 16.38 -2.56 -18.74
CA GLU A 185 17.30 -3.09 -19.75
C GLU A 185 16.69 -3.17 -21.16
N LYS A 186 15.38 -3.42 -21.25
CA LYS A 186 14.63 -3.46 -22.51
C LYS A 186 14.06 -2.11 -22.95
N GLU A 187 14.31 -1.06 -22.17
CA GLU A 187 13.80 0.30 -22.43
C GLU A 187 12.27 0.32 -22.63
N LEU A 188 11.54 -0.54 -21.89
CA LEU A 188 10.09 -0.64 -22.02
C LEU A 188 9.41 0.58 -21.38
N PRO A 189 8.58 1.33 -22.12
CA PRO A 189 7.88 2.47 -21.57
C PRO A 189 6.75 2.01 -20.64
N PHE A 190 6.49 2.78 -19.59
CA PHE A 190 5.28 2.61 -18.79
C PHE A 190 4.17 3.51 -19.31
N GLN A 191 2.92 3.20 -18.95
CA GLN A 191 1.78 4.02 -19.34
C GLN A 191 1.71 5.30 -18.50
N HIS A 192 1.79 6.46 -19.15
CA HIS A 192 1.59 7.75 -18.51
C HIS A 192 0.10 8.02 -18.29
N LYS A 193 -0.32 8.21 -17.03
CA LYS A 193 -1.74 8.36 -16.65
C LYS A 193 -2.45 9.57 -17.28
N LEU A 194 -1.71 10.61 -17.68
CA LEU A 194 -2.29 11.84 -18.24
C LEU A 194 -2.44 11.80 -19.76
N SER A 195 -1.44 11.29 -20.48
CA SER A 195 -1.50 11.15 -21.95
C SER A 195 -2.15 9.84 -22.38
N HIS A 196 -2.21 8.85 -21.48
CA HIS A 196 -2.62 7.47 -21.76
C HIS A 196 -1.71 6.74 -22.75
N GLU A 197 -0.52 7.27 -23.01
CA GLU A 197 0.50 6.68 -23.89
C GLU A 197 1.47 5.81 -23.09
N GLY A 198 1.95 4.73 -23.70
CA GLY A 198 2.93 3.82 -23.12
C GLY A 198 2.39 2.41 -22.88
N TYR A 199 3.16 1.57 -22.21
CA TYR A 199 2.97 0.12 -22.27
C TYR A 199 2.79 -0.55 -20.90
N LEU A 200 3.84 -0.60 -20.08
CA LEU A 200 3.80 -1.26 -18.77
C LEU A 200 2.86 -0.53 -17.80
N ARG A 201 1.95 -1.25 -17.14
CA ARG A 201 0.98 -0.67 -16.20
C ARG A 201 1.20 -1.16 -14.77
N HIS A 202 1.04 -2.47 -14.58
CA HIS A 202 1.11 -3.07 -13.26
C HIS A 202 1.85 -4.40 -13.28
N LEU A 203 2.33 -4.81 -12.11
CA LEU A 203 2.79 -6.15 -11.82
C LEU A 203 1.96 -6.69 -10.66
N LEU A 204 1.19 -7.74 -10.89
CA LEU A 204 0.46 -8.45 -9.85
C LEU A 204 1.25 -9.70 -9.46
N VAL A 205 1.43 -9.89 -8.16
CA VAL A 205 2.08 -11.09 -7.62
C VAL A 205 1.22 -11.68 -6.52
N ARG A 206 1.02 -12.99 -6.57
CA ARG A 206 0.40 -13.79 -5.50
C ARG A 206 1.35 -14.87 -5.04
N LYS A 207 1.31 -15.18 -3.76
CA LYS A 207 2.00 -16.32 -3.16
C LYS A 207 1.09 -16.94 -2.12
N SER A 208 0.76 -18.21 -2.28
CA SER A 208 0.02 -18.94 -1.25
C SER A 208 0.87 -19.06 0.02
N VAL A 209 0.22 -18.88 1.17
CA VAL A 209 0.85 -19.01 2.48
C VAL A 209 1.09 -20.49 2.80
N LYS A 210 0.10 -21.36 2.56
CA LYS A 210 0.23 -22.79 2.93
C LYS A 210 1.04 -23.59 1.92
N THR A 211 0.83 -23.35 0.63
CA THR A 211 1.45 -24.17 -0.44
C THR A 211 2.73 -23.56 -0.99
N GLY A 212 2.95 -22.26 -0.77
CA GLY A 212 4.10 -21.53 -1.33
C GLY A 212 4.02 -21.31 -2.85
N GLN A 213 2.91 -21.68 -3.51
CA GLN A 213 2.74 -21.48 -4.95
C GLN A 213 2.67 -19.98 -5.29
N ILE A 214 3.40 -19.57 -6.33
CA ILE A 214 3.54 -18.19 -6.77
C ILE A 214 2.93 -18.02 -8.16
N LEU A 215 2.19 -16.92 -8.34
CA LEU A 215 1.65 -16.49 -9.62
C LEU A 215 2.08 -15.05 -9.89
N VAL A 216 2.63 -14.81 -11.07
CA VAL A 216 3.06 -13.49 -11.55
C VAL A 216 2.22 -13.11 -12.76
N ASP A 217 1.73 -11.87 -12.80
CA ASP A 217 0.92 -11.35 -13.91
C ASP A 217 1.39 -9.94 -14.27
N ILE A 218 1.93 -9.80 -15.48
CA ILE A 218 2.40 -8.54 -16.04
C ILE A 218 1.21 -7.89 -16.74
N VAL A 219 0.86 -6.67 -16.37
CA VAL A 219 -0.27 -5.94 -16.94
C VAL A 219 0.24 -4.82 -17.84
N THR A 220 -0.21 -4.80 -19.09
CA THR A 220 0.19 -3.81 -20.09
C THR A 220 -1.00 -3.23 -20.86
N THR A 221 -0.78 -2.13 -21.57
CA THR A 221 -1.66 -1.73 -22.69
C THR A 221 -1.41 -2.62 -23.91
N THR A 222 -2.18 -2.42 -24.98
CA THR A 222 -1.95 -3.06 -26.29
C THR A 222 -1.11 -2.21 -27.26
N GLN A 223 -0.53 -1.09 -26.81
CA GLN A 223 0.17 -0.14 -27.67
C GLN A 223 1.52 -0.64 -28.22
N ILE A 224 2.10 -1.65 -27.58
CA ILE A 224 3.37 -2.26 -27.98
C ILE A 224 3.20 -3.78 -28.03
N GLU A 225 3.71 -4.40 -29.09
CA GLU A 225 3.89 -5.85 -29.16
C GLU A 225 5.29 -6.19 -28.64
N HIS A 226 5.36 -7.02 -27.60
CA HIS A 226 6.62 -7.35 -26.94
C HIS A 226 6.65 -8.80 -26.48
N ASP A 227 7.76 -9.49 -26.77
CA ASP A 227 7.97 -10.88 -26.36
C ASP A 227 8.57 -10.98 -24.96
N PHE A 228 7.80 -11.52 -24.02
CA PHE A 228 8.23 -11.74 -22.64
C PHE A 228 9.00 -13.04 -22.39
N THR A 229 9.35 -13.81 -23.43
CA THR A 229 10.10 -15.09 -23.29
C THR A 229 11.36 -14.93 -22.45
N GLU A 230 12.14 -13.87 -22.65
CA GLU A 230 13.34 -13.61 -21.84
C GLU A 230 13.01 -13.33 -20.37
N LEU A 231 11.95 -12.56 -20.09
CA LEU A 231 11.51 -12.29 -18.72
C LEU A 231 11.05 -13.59 -18.02
N VAL A 232 10.27 -14.42 -18.72
CA VAL A 232 9.84 -15.73 -18.22
C VAL A 232 11.06 -16.60 -17.86
N ASN A 233 12.07 -16.65 -18.72
CA ASN A 233 13.31 -17.39 -18.44
C ASN A 233 14.04 -16.85 -17.20
N ARG A 234 14.10 -15.52 -17.02
CA ARG A 234 14.69 -14.93 -15.81
C ARG A 234 13.89 -15.31 -14.56
N LEU A 235 12.56 -15.17 -14.58
CA LEU A 235 11.68 -15.50 -13.46
C LEU A 235 11.78 -16.98 -13.07
N THR A 236 11.74 -17.89 -14.05
CA THR A 236 11.88 -19.34 -13.80
C THR A 236 13.26 -19.76 -13.29
N SER A 237 14.28 -18.92 -13.46
CA SER A 237 15.65 -19.18 -12.99
C SER A 237 15.91 -18.67 -11.57
N ILE A 238 14.97 -17.94 -10.96
CA ILE A 238 15.13 -17.43 -9.59
C ILE A 238 14.96 -18.57 -8.58
N GLU A 239 15.86 -18.63 -7.61
CA GLU A 239 15.72 -19.51 -6.46
C GLU A 239 14.71 -18.92 -5.45
N TYR A 240 13.50 -19.48 -5.46
CA TYR A 240 12.40 -19.10 -4.58
C TYR A 240 12.34 -19.96 -3.32
N LYS A 241 11.81 -19.41 -2.23
CA LYS A 241 11.35 -20.21 -1.08
C LYS A 241 10.06 -20.96 -1.42
N GLY A 242 9.20 -20.35 -2.23
CA GLY A 242 8.00 -20.94 -2.80
C GLY A 242 8.26 -21.68 -4.12
N THR A 243 7.23 -21.79 -4.94
CA THR A 243 7.33 -22.39 -6.28
C THR A 243 6.61 -21.52 -7.28
N LEU A 244 7.32 -21.02 -8.29
CA LEU A 244 6.70 -20.31 -9.41
C LEU A 244 5.84 -21.29 -10.21
N THR A 245 4.53 -21.11 -10.12
CA THR A 245 3.54 -21.97 -10.81
C THR A 245 3.03 -21.36 -12.10
N GLY A 246 3.09 -20.04 -12.24
CA GLY A 246 2.59 -19.38 -13.43
C GLY A 246 3.14 -17.99 -13.67
N VAL A 247 3.29 -17.66 -14.95
CA VAL A 247 3.54 -16.30 -15.42
C VAL A 247 2.47 -15.96 -16.47
N LEU A 248 1.81 -14.83 -16.27
CA LEU A 248 0.68 -14.36 -17.07
C LEU A 248 0.97 -12.98 -17.66
N HIS A 249 0.29 -12.67 -18.75
CA HIS A 249 0.28 -11.35 -19.36
C HIS A 249 -1.15 -10.91 -19.57
N THR A 250 -1.56 -9.83 -18.91
CA THR A 250 -2.90 -9.26 -19.00
C THR A 250 -2.90 -7.93 -19.73
N PHE A 251 -3.83 -7.76 -20.66
CA PHE A 251 -4.07 -6.52 -21.38
C PHE A 251 -5.12 -5.67 -20.67
N ASN A 252 -4.83 -4.37 -20.54
CA ASN A 252 -5.71 -3.36 -19.94
C ASN A 252 -5.50 -1.99 -20.61
N ASP A 253 -6.37 -1.64 -21.55
CA ASP A 253 -6.42 -0.33 -22.20
C ASP A 253 -7.37 0.66 -21.49
N SER A 254 -7.97 0.28 -20.37
CA SER A 254 -8.84 1.15 -19.59
C SER A 254 -8.14 2.42 -19.13
N LEU A 255 -8.83 3.56 -19.21
CA LEU A 255 -8.35 4.83 -18.65
C LEU A 255 -8.32 4.81 -17.11
N ALA A 256 -9.03 3.88 -16.48
CA ALA A 256 -9.01 3.72 -15.04
C ALA A 256 -7.65 3.17 -14.58
N ASP A 257 -7.21 3.59 -13.39
CA ASP A 257 -6.00 3.07 -12.75
C ASP A 257 -6.18 1.63 -12.21
N ALA A 258 -7.42 1.14 -12.18
CA ALA A 258 -7.72 -0.21 -11.78
C ALA A 258 -7.24 -1.22 -12.84
N VAL A 259 -6.79 -2.38 -12.39
CA VAL A 259 -6.50 -3.49 -13.30
C VAL A 259 -7.82 -4.10 -13.79
N ILE A 260 -8.14 -3.84 -15.06
CA ILE A 260 -9.27 -4.44 -15.75
C ILE A 260 -8.72 -5.53 -16.67
N ASN A 261 -9.17 -6.76 -16.49
CA ASN A 261 -8.76 -7.86 -17.35
C ASN A 261 -9.60 -7.85 -18.64
N GLU A 262 -9.02 -7.33 -19.73
CA GLU A 262 -9.65 -7.37 -21.05
C GLU A 262 -9.27 -8.65 -21.81
N LYS A 263 -8.06 -9.18 -21.54
CA LYS A 263 -7.57 -10.48 -22.01
C LYS A 263 -6.35 -10.88 -21.17
N THR A 264 -6.25 -12.15 -20.81
CA THR A 264 -5.04 -12.72 -20.17
C THR A 264 -4.48 -13.86 -21.01
N GLU A 265 -3.17 -13.86 -21.20
CA GLU A 265 -2.41 -14.92 -21.85
C GLU A 265 -1.51 -15.64 -20.83
N LEU A 266 -1.39 -16.95 -21.01
CA LEU A 266 -0.52 -17.79 -20.20
C LEU A 266 0.86 -17.88 -20.85
N LEU A 267 1.87 -17.32 -20.20
CA LEU A 267 3.25 -17.34 -20.68
C LEU A 267 4.04 -18.55 -20.16
N TYR A 268 3.68 -19.04 -18.97
CA TYR A 268 4.35 -20.18 -18.33
C TYR A 268 3.43 -20.87 -17.33
N GLY A 269 3.49 -22.20 -17.28
CA GLY A 269 2.91 -23.00 -16.19
C GLY A 269 1.38 -23.04 -16.22
N GLN A 270 0.73 -22.49 -15.20
CA GLN A 270 -0.73 -22.45 -15.04
C GLN A 270 -1.24 -21.07 -14.61
N ASP A 271 -2.55 -20.83 -14.72
CA ASP A 271 -3.21 -19.53 -14.49
C ASP A 271 -3.82 -19.35 -13.09
N TYR A 272 -3.49 -20.25 -12.15
CA TYR A 272 -3.93 -20.19 -10.75
C TYR A 272 -2.88 -20.73 -9.79
N ILE A 273 -3.00 -20.34 -8.52
CA ILE A 273 -2.33 -21.00 -7.40
C ILE A 273 -3.37 -21.75 -6.56
N GLU A 274 -2.92 -22.73 -5.79
CA GLU A 274 -3.73 -23.42 -4.81
C GLU A 274 -3.39 -22.93 -3.39
N GLU A 275 -4.43 -22.71 -2.58
CA GLU A 275 -4.32 -22.37 -1.16
C GLU A 275 -5.17 -23.35 -0.34
N GLU A 276 -4.73 -23.63 0.89
CA GLU A 276 -5.50 -24.43 1.83
C GLU A 276 -5.85 -23.61 3.07
N LEU A 277 -7.14 -23.49 3.35
CA LEU A 277 -7.66 -22.74 4.49
C LEU A 277 -8.80 -23.50 5.13
N LEU A 278 -8.68 -23.76 6.44
CA LEU A 278 -9.68 -24.50 7.23
C LEU A 278 -10.03 -25.88 6.64
N GLY A 279 -9.02 -26.59 6.09
CA GLY A 279 -9.19 -27.92 5.48
C GLY A 279 -9.82 -27.92 4.09
N LEU A 280 -10.10 -26.75 3.51
CA LEU A 280 -10.62 -26.59 2.15
C LEU A 280 -9.50 -26.15 1.22
N ARG A 281 -9.57 -26.58 -0.05
CA ARG A 281 -8.63 -26.19 -1.11
C ARG A 281 -9.29 -25.22 -2.09
N PHE A 282 -8.59 -24.14 -2.41
CA PHE A 282 -9.06 -23.08 -3.29
C PHE A 282 -8.10 -22.90 -4.46
N LYS A 283 -8.64 -22.82 -5.67
CA LYS A 283 -7.91 -22.29 -6.83
C LYS A 283 -8.09 -20.79 -6.89
N ILE A 284 -6.98 -20.06 -6.89
CA ILE A 284 -6.94 -18.60 -6.82
C ILE A 284 -6.28 -18.07 -8.09
N THR A 285 -7.04 -17.37 -8.91
CA THR A 285 -6.57 -16.66 -10.12
C THR A 285 -6.11 -15.24 -9.79
N PRO A 286 -5.43 -14.51 -10.69
CA PRO A 286 -4.88 -13.17 -10.40
C PRO A 286 -5.93 -12.18 -9.88
N PHE A 287 -7.13 -12.20 -10.46
CA PHE A 287 -8.20 -11.23 -10.19
C PHE A 287 -9.25 -11.70 -9.17
N SER A 288 -9.21 -12.97 -8.76
CA SER A 288 -10.15 -13.49 -7.75
C SER A 288 -9.93 -12.83 -6.38
N PHE A 289 -10.99 -12.38 -5.70
CA PHE A 289 -10.82 -11.91 -4.33
C PHE A 289 -10.46 -13.09 -3.41
N PHE A 290 -9.42 -12.92 -2.59
CA PHE A 290 -9.05 -13.83 -1.51
C PHE A 290 -8.46 -12.98 -0.36
N GLN A 291 -8.57 -13.44 0.88
CA GLN A 291 -8.06 -12.69 2.04
C GLN A 291 -6.53 -12.48 1.92
N THR A 292 -6.06 -11.25 2.15
CA THR A 292 -4.67 -10.82 1.88
C THR A 292 -3.79 -10.68 3.09
#